data_AF-A0A368FY04-F1
#
_entry.id   AF-A0A368FY04-F1
#
_cell.length_a   1.000
_cell.length_b   1.000
_cell.length_c   1.000
_cell.angle_alpha   90.00
_cell.angle_beta   90.00
_cell.angle_gamma   90.00
#
_symmetry.space_group_name_H-M   'P 1'
#
loop_
_entity.id
_entity.type
_entity.pdbx_description
1 polymer ?
#
loop_
_entity_poly.entity_id
_entity_poly.type
_entity_poly.pdbx_seq_one_letter_code
_entity_poly.pdbx_strand_id
1 'polypeptide(L)'
;MRRKKRNPIPRIVPESTRWLVVKERYKEADIILKRAARMNRSTIPERWWDELVTSQTNKDTSAGLIDLIRTRELRKRTLVCFFVWFVNAMMYYGLTMKSDLGGGDLYINFALSASVEIVGCAFVFFFIDPVGRRIIVAGCFLIAGVCLLLNWVIGDNVAFYWGMLQIMITKGAVTASFIAVYTYTAELFPTVIRTTAVGCCSTMSRLGAVISSYLALWLVGIFMEFYSPN
;
A
#
# COMPACT_ATOMS: atom_id res chain seq x y z
N MET A 1 -10.70 -47.30 -9.37
CA MET A 1 -11.40 -46.39 -10.30
C MET A 1 -10.50 -45.19 -10.61
N ARG A 2 -10.43 -44.83 -11.90
CA ARG A 2 -9.41 -44.00 -12.56
C ARG A 2 -9.25 -42.59 -11.95
N ARG A 3 -8.07 -42.30 -11.39
CA ARG A 3 -7.62 -40.91 -11.14
C ARG A 3 -7.48 -40.22 -12.49
N LYS A 4 -8.45 -39.36 -12.81
CA LYS A 4 -8.50 -38.50 -14.00
C LYS A 4 -7.17 -37.73 -14.11
N LYS A 5 -6.38 -38.00 -15.16
CA LYS A 5 -5.24 -37.17 -15.57
C LYS A 5 -5.77 -35.76 -15.85
N ARG A 6 -5.83 -34.90 -14.83
CA ARG A 6 -6.06 -33.46 -15.04
C ARG A 6 -4.82 -32.95 -15.76
N ASN A 7 -5.02 -32.35 -16.93
CA ASN A 7 -3.97 -31.62 -17.63
C ASN A 7 -3.27 -30.69 -16.63
N PRO A 8 -1.95 -30.83 -16.41
CA PRO A 8 -1.28 -30.21 -15.27
C PRO A 8 -1.07 -28.69 -15.42
N ILE A 9 -1.49 -28.09 -16.54
CA ILE A 9 -1.22 -26.69 -16.85
C ILE A 9 -2.53 -25.99 -17.18
N PRO A 10 -2.95 -24.97 -16.39
CA PRO A 10 -4.10 -24.15 -16.72
C PRO A 10 -3.88 -23.48 -18.09
N ARG A 11 -4.93 -23.42 -18.90
CA ARG A 11 -4.84 -23.07 -20.33
C ARG A 11 -4.47 -21.60 -20.61
N ILE A 12 -4.51 -20.73 -19.60
CA ILE A 12 -4.35 -19.27 -19.74
C ILE A 12 -3.23 -18.72 -18.84
N VAL A 13 -3.09 -19.20 -17.60
CA VAL A 13 -2.02 -18.76 -16.68
C VAL A 13 -1.40 -19.97 -15.99
N PRO A 14 -0.10 -20.25 -16.17
CA PRO A 14 0.55 -21.34 -15.45
C PRO A 14 0.63 -21.02 -13.94
N GLU A 15 0.60 -22.07 -13.12
CA GLU A 15 0.77 -21.94 -11.67
C GLU A 15 2.19 -21.43 -11.32
N SER A 16 2.35 -20.84 -10.13
CA SER A 16 3.66 -20.35 -9.67
C SER A 16 4.68 -21.48 -9.57
N THR A 17 5.78 -21.36 -10.33
CA THR A 17 6.91 -22.32 -10.32
C THR A 17 7.50 -22.48 -8.93
N ARG A 18 7.53 -21.39 -8.15
CA ARG A 18 8.02 -21.39 -6.77
C ARG A 18 7.09 -22.17 -5.83
N TRP A 19 5.78 -22.04 -5.99
CA TRP A 19 4.81 -22.82 -5.20
C TRP A 19 4.85 -24.31 -5.54
N LEU A 20 5.03 -24.65 -6.82
CA LEU A 20 5.19 -26.04 -7.26
C LEU A 20 6.44 -26.70 -6.67
N VAL A 21 7.56 -25.97 -6.57
CA VAL A 21 8.79 -26.43 -5.91
C VAL A 21 8.54 -26.70 -4.42
N VAL A 22 7.82 -25.81 -3.72
CA VAL A 22 7.45 -26.00 -2.30
C VAL A 22 6.54 -27.21 -2.08
N LYS A 23 5.70 -27.54 -3.07
CA LYS A 23 4.86 -28.75 -3.06
C LYS A 23 5.57 -30.00 -3.56
N GLU A 24 6.90 -29.96 -3.72
CA GLU A 24 7.73 -31.04 -4.25
C GLU A 24 7.33 -31.52 -5.66
N ARG A 25 6.59 -30.68 -6.42
CA ARG A 25 6.13 -30.96 -7.79
C ARG A 25 7.12 -30.43 -8.83
N TYR A 26 8.38 -30.88 -8.73
CA TYR A 26 9.50 -30.37 -9.54
C TYR A 26 9.30 -30.54 -11.05
N LYS A 27 8.75 -31.68 -11.49
CA LYS A 27 8.53 -31.97 -12.92
C LYS A 27 7.59 -30.97 -13.59
N GLU A 28 6.55 -30.54 -12.87
CA GLU A 28 5.59 -29.57 -13.39
C GLU A 28 6.18 -28.16 -13.41
N ALA A 29 6.93 -27.80 -12.38
CA ALA A 29 7.66 -26.53 -12.32
C ALA A 29 8.66 -26.41 -13.48
N ASP A 30 9.37 -27.49 -13.80
CA ASP A 30 10.35 -27.53 -14.89
C ASP A 30 9.71 -27.33 -16.27
N ILE A 31 8.57 -27.97 -16.54
CA ILE A 31 7.83 -27.80 -17.81
C ILE A 31 7.41 -26.33 -17.99
N ILE A 32 6.89 -25.71 -16.93
CA ILE A 32 6.45 -24.31 -16.97
C ILE A 32 7.64 -23.37 -17.17
N LEU A 33 8.72 -23.57 -16.41
CA LEU A 33 9.88 -22.68 -16.48
C LEU A 33 10.63 -22.83 -17.81
N LYS A 34 10.79 -24.04 -18.34
CA LYS A 34 11.38 -24.28 -19.68
C LYS A 34 10.54 -23.65 -20.79
N ARG A 35 9.21 -23.63 -20.67
CA ARG A 35 8.34 -22.94 -21.62
C ARG A 35 8.58 -21.43 -21.60
N ALA A 36 8.68 -20.84 -20.40
CA ALA A 36 8.98 -19.42 -20.23
C ALA A 36 10.40 -19.05 -20.72
N ALA A 37 11.40 -19.89 -20.42
CA ALA A 37 12.78 -19.71 -20.90
C ALA A 37 12.89 -19.80 -22.42
N ARG A 38 12.14 -20.70 -23.07
CA ARG A 38 12.10 -20.78 -24.53
C ARG A 38 11.56 -19.48 -25.15
N MET A 39 10.56 -18.86 -24.54
CA MET A 39 10.05 -17.55 -24.96
C MET A 39 11.08 -16.43 -24.75
N ASN A 40 11.79 -16.46 -23.61
CA ASN A 40 12.80 -15.47 -23.26
C ASN A 40 14.20 -15.74 -23.84
N ARG A 41 14.35 -16.78 -24.69
CA ARG A 41 15.63 -17.23 -25.28
C ARG A 41 16.74 -17.41 -24.24
N SER A 42 16.40 -17.88 -23.04
CA SER A 42 17.34 -18.10 -21.95
C SER A 42 17.50 -19.59 -21.65
N THR A 43 18.65 -19.99 -21.12
CA THR A 43 18.95 -21.37 -20.73
C THR A 43 18.87 -21.52 -19.21
N ILE A 44 18.16 -22.54 -18.73
CA ILE A 44 17.98 -22.80 -17.31
C ILE A 44 18.82 -24.05 -16.94
N PRO A 45 19.54 -24.04 -15.79
CA PRO A 45 20.20 -25.24 -15.26
C PRO A 45 19.23 -26.40 -15.02
N GLU A 46 19.73 -27.64 -15.14
CA GLU A 46 18.89 -28.85 -15.04
C GLU A 46 18.25 -29.07 -13.65
N ARG A 47 18.79 -28.42 -12.61
CA ARG A 47 18.24 -28.41 -11.24
C ARG A 47 18.19 -27.00 -10.63
N TRP A 48 17.62 -26.05 -11.35
CA TRP A 48 17.44 -24.68 -10.87
C TRP A 48 16.66 -24.57 -9.54
N TRP A 49 15.86 -25.57 -9.18
CA TRP A 49 15.11 -25.59 -7.93
C TRP A 49 15.95 -25.92 -6.70
N ASP A 50 17.15 -26.49 -6.83
CA ASP A 50 17.99 -26.84 -5.66
C ASP A 50 18.39 -25.58 -4.88
N GLU A 51 18.77 -24.50 -5.57
CA GLU A 51 19.03 -23.20 -4.94
C GLU A 51 17.78 -22.65 -4.22
N LEU A 52 16.60 -22.83 -4.82
CA LEU A 52 15.35 -22.39 -4.22
C LEU A 52 15.02 -23.19 -2.96
N VAL A 53 15.21 -24.51 -2.98
CA VAL A 53 15.02 -25.39 -1.83
C VAL A 53 16.02 -25.02 -0.72
N THR A 54 17.31 -24.89 -1.02
CA THR A 54 18.32 -24.46 -0.04
C THR A 54 18.01 -23.08 0.56
N SER A 55 17.50 -22.15 -0.26
CA SER A 55 17.07 -20.82 0.22
C SER A 55 15.80 -20.86 1.08
N GLN A 56 14.93 -21.86 0.88
CA GLN A 56 13.71 -22.07 1.65
C GLN A 56 14.01 -22.76 2.98
N THR A 57 14.81 -23.82 2.98
CA THR A 57 15.22 -24.56 4.18
C THR A 57 15.99 -23.66 5.16
N ASN A 58 16.81 -22.73 4.67
CA ASN A 58 17.45 -21.71 5.52
C ASN A 58 16.49 -20.61 6.01
N LYS A 59 15.32 -20.46 5.40
CA LYS A 59 14.27 -19.49 5.77
C LYS A 59 13.12 -20.11 6.56
N ASP A 60 13.10 -21.43 6.74
CA ASP A 60 12.09 -22.16 7.54
C ASP A 60 12.21 -21.93 9.05
N THR A 61 13.16 -21.09 9.50
CA THR A 61 12.95 -20.35 10.75
C THR A 61 11.79 -19.41 10.53
N SER A 62 10.59 -19.85 10.90
CA SER A 62 9.35 -19.08 10.85
C SER A 62 9.58 -17.69 11.45
N ALA A 63 9.76 -16.71 10.58
CA ALA A 63 9.87 -15.31 10.92
C ALA A 63 8.53 -14.83 11.51
N GLY A 64 8.38 -15.00 12.83
CA GLY A 64 7.18 -14.62 13.56
C GLY A 64 7.06 -13.11 13.73
N LEU A 65 5.88 -12.64 14.17
CA LEU A 65 5.70 -11.23 14.57
C LEU A 65 6.73 -10.78 15.61
N ILE A 66 7.21 -11.71 16.46
CA ILE A 66 8.18 -11.44 17.51
C ILE A 66 9.57 -11.10 16.92
N ASP A 67 9.93 -11.64 15.76
CA ASP A 67 11.19 -11.30 15.09
C ASP A 67 11.23 -9.85 14.58
N LEU A 68 10.06 -9.23 14.39
CA LEU A 68 9.93 -7.82 14.01
C LEU A 68 10.38 -6.85 15.10
N ILE A 69 10.31 -7.29 16.37
CA ILE A 69 10.68 -6.50 17.55
C ILE A 69 11.96 -7.01 18.24
N ARG A 70 12.57 -8.07 17.71
CA ARG A 70 13.71 -8.78 18.30
C ARG A 70 14.97 -7.93 18.38
N THR A 71 15.32 -7.21 17.30
CA THR A 71 16.49 -6.32 17.28
C THR A 71 16.08 -4.89 17.52
N ARG A 72 16.86 -4.12 18.30
CA ARG A 72 16.56 -2.72 18.64
C ARG A 72 16.40 -1.82 17.41
N GLU A 73 17.20 -2.05 16.38
CA GLU A 73 17.14 -1.30 15.12
C GLU A 73 15.87 -1.64 14.31
N LEU A 74 15.53 -2.93 14.20
CA LEU A 74 14.29 -3.39 13.58
C LEU A 74 13.06 -2.85 14.32
N ARG A 75 13.06 -2.87 15.65
CA ARG A 75 11.97 -2.35 16.46
C ARG A 75 11.73 -0.85 16.19
N LYS A 76 12.79 -0.04 16.14
CA LYS A 76 12.67 1.40 15.80
C LYS A 76 12.05 1.58 14.42
N ARG A 77 12.54 0.85 13.42
CA ARG A 77 12.02 0.88 12.04
C ARG A 77 10.54 0.47 11.99
N THR A 78 10.18 -0.61 12.66
CA THR A 78 8.82 -1.12 12.76
C THR A 78 7.87 -0.12 13.41
N LEU A 79 8.26 0.50 14.53
CA LEU A 79 7.43 1.51 15.21
C LEU A 79 7.21 2.74 14.32
N VAL A 80 8.25 3.22 13.65
CA VAL A 80 8.14 4.35 12.71
C VAL A 80 7.22 3.97 11.55
N CYS A 81 7.36 2.77 10.97
CA CYS A 81 6.46 2.31 9.92
C CYS A 81 5.02 2.19 10.39
N PHE A 82 4.76 1.62 11.57
CA PHE A 82 3.40 1.53 12.12
C PHE A 82 2.77 2.91 12.28
N PHE A 83 3.51 3.88 12.82
CA PHE A 83 3.04 5.25 12.96
C PHE A 83 2.75 5.90 11.59
N VAL A 84 3.67 5.77 10.63
CA VAL A 84 3.50 6.34 9.29
C VAL A 84 2.28 5.73 8.58
N TRP A 85 2.10 4.42 8.63
CA TRP A 85 0.94 3.74 8.03
C TRP A 85 -0.36 4.14 8.69
N PHE A 86 -0.36 4.27 10.02
CA PHE A 86 -1.51 4.73 10.79
C PHE A 86 -1.95 6.14 10.37
N VAL A 87 -1.02 7.10 10.40
CA VAL A 87 -1.29 8.50 10.05
C VAL A 87 -1.73 8.64 8.60
N ASN A 88 -1.08 7.92 7.68
CA ASN A 88 -1.42 7.99 6.27
C ASN A 88 -2.82 7.48 5.98
N ALA A 89 -3.20 6.35 6.61
CA ALA A 89 -4.54 5.79 6.49
C ALA A 89 -5.59 6.71 7.08
N MET A 90 -5.33 7.27 8.27
CA MET A 90 -6.22 8.22 8.90
C MET A 90 -6.45 9.44 8.00
N MET A 91 -5.40 9.99 7.41
CA MET A 91 -5.51 11.13 6.50
C MET A 91 -6.26 10.78 5.21
N TYR A 92 -5.97 9.64 4.60
CA TYR A 92 -6.62 9.18 3.38
C TYR A 92 -8.12 8.99 3.55
N TYR A 93 -8.52 8.28 4.60
CA TYR A 93 -9.94 8.02 4.88
C TYR A 93 -10.66 9.28 5.39
N GLY A 94 -10.00 10.12 6.19
CA GLY A 94 -10.56 11.40 6.63
C GLY A 94 -10.87 12.34 5.46
N LEU A 95 -9.94 12.48 4.52
CA LEU A 95 -10.17 13.27 3.29
C LEU A 95 -11.25 12.68 2.40
N THR A 96 -11.31 11.35 2.31
CA THR A 96 -12.32 10.66 1.51
C THR A 96 -13.72 10.79 2.13
N MET A 97 -13.85 10.87 3.45
CA MET A 97 -15.13 11.15 4.09
C MET A 97 -15.55 12.61 3.97
N LYS A 98 -14.59 13.53 3.84
CA LYS A 98 -14.85 14.95 3.50
C LYS A 98 -15.15 15.15 2.00
N SER A 99 -15.50 14.09 1.26
CA SER A 99 -15.61 14.11 -0.22
C SER A 99 -16.79 14.88 -0.79
N ASP A 100 -17.69 15.42 0.06
CA ASP A 100 -18.52 16.58 -0.30
C ASP A 100 -17.62 17.82 -0.37
N LEU A 101 -16.72 17.83 -1.35
CA LEU A 101 -15.82 18.95 -1.66
C LEU A 101 -16.68 20.15 -2.08
N GLY A 102 -16.95 21.03 -1.13
CA GLY A 102 -17.31 22.44 -1.35
C GLY A 102 -18.67 22.75 -1.98
N GLY A 103 -19.56 21.77 -2.16
CA GLY A 103 -20.86 22.00 -2.80
C GLY A 103 -20.80 21.89 -4.33
N GLY A 104 -21.79 21.20 -4.90
CA GLY A 104 -21.83 20.80 -6.31
C GLY A 104 -22.39 19.39 -6.46
N ASP A 105 -22.26 18.81 -7.65
CA ASP A 105 -22.69 17.43 -7.89
C ASP A 105 -21.65 16.43 -7.34
N LEU A 106 -22.10 15.56 -6.44
CA LEU A 106 -21.31 14.50 -5.81
C LEU A 106 -20.59 13.62 -6.85
N TYR A 107 -21.23 13.34 -7.99
CA TYR A 107 -20.66 12.47 -9.03
C TYR A 107 -19.43 13.11 -9.68
N ILE A 108 -19.44 14.42 -9.90
CA ILE A 108 -18.33 15.16 -10.51
C ILE A 108 -17.16 15.26 -9.53
N ASN A 109 -17.44 15.57 -8.27
CA ASN A 109 -16.42 15.62 -7.22
C ASN A 109 -15.74 14.25 -7.02
N PHE A 110 -16.51 13.17 -7.06
CA PHE A 110 -15.97 11.82 -7.00
C PHE A 110 -15.10 11.47 -8.21
N ALA A 111 -15.53 11.80 -9.43
CA ALA A 111 -14.76 11.56 -10.65
C ALA A 111 -13.43 12.35 -10.65
N LEU A 112 -13.47 13.62 -10.27
CA LEU A 112 -12.27 14.45 -10.10
C LEU A 112 -11.34 13.87 -9.05
N SER A 113 -11.89 13.46 -7.91
CA SER A 113 -11.13 12.81 -6.86
C SER A 113 -10.45 11.51 -7.33
N ALA A 114 -11.11 10.68 -8.14
CA ALA A 114 -10.52 9.46 -8.70
C ALA A 114 -9.42 9.78 -9.73
N SER A 115 -9.61 10.82 -10.55
CA SER A 115 -8.59 11.25 -11.51
C SER A 115 -7.28 11.68 -10.82
N VAL A 116 -7.39 12.36 -9.67
CA VAL A 116 -6.23 12.78 -8.86
C VAL A 116 -5.45 11.59 -8.31
N GLU A 117 -6.13 10.50 -7.95
CA GLU A 117 -5.45 9.28 -7.51
C GLU A 117 -4.59 8.70 -8.63
N ILE A 118 -5.09 8.68 -9.87
CA ILE A 118 -4.33 8.24 -11.04
C ILE A 118 -3.10 9.11 -11.26
N VAL A 119 -3.25 10.44 -11.14
CA VAL A 119 -2.12 11.38 -11.25
C VAL A 119 -1.10 11.15 -10.14
N GLY A 120 -1.57 10.92 -8.91
CA GLY A 120 -0.70 10.58 -7.77
C GLY A 120 0.08 9.28 -7.99
N CYS A 121 -0.57 8.25 -8.55
CA CYS A 121 0.08 7.00 -8.94
C CYS A 121 1.17 7.23 -9.99
N ALA A 122 0.87 7.96 -11.05
CA ALA A 122 1.82 8.29 -12.11
C ALA A 122 3.01 9.09 -11.56
N PHE A 123 2.75 10.06 -10.69
CA PHE A 123 3.79 10.86 -10.02
C PHE A 123 4.78 9.97 -9.26
N VAL A 124 4.30 9.05 -8.42
CA VAL A 124 5.20 8.15 -7.70
C VAL A 124 5.99 7.27 -8.66
N PHE A 125 5.34 6.73 -9.69
CA PHE A 125 6.02 5.89 -10.68
C PHE A 125 7.21 6.59 -11.33
N PHE A 126 7.08 7.87 -11.71
CA PHE A 126 8.17 8.62 -12.35
C PHE A 126 9.24 9.11 -11.37
N PHE A 127 8.86 9.53 -10.16
CA PHE A 127 9.77 10.22 -9.25
C PHE A 127 10.42 9.33 -8.19
N ILE A 128 9.91 8.11 -7.95
CA ILE A 128 10.39 7.23 -6.86
C ILE A 128 11.85 6.81 -6.99
N ASP A 129 12.31 6.56 -8.22
CA ASP A 129 13.67 6.11 -8.49
C ASP A 129 14.71 7.25 -8.40
N PRO A 130 14.51 8.44 -9.01
CA PRO A 130 15.53 9.50 -8.98
C PRO A 130 15.61 10.29 -7.66
N VAL A 131 14.49 10.57 -6.98
CA VAL A 131 14.45 11.49 -5.81
C VAL A 131 14.70 10.75 -4.49
N GLY A 132 14.46 9.45 -4.48
CA GLY A 132 14.58 8.61 -3.29
C GLY A 132 13.32 8.61 -2.42
N ARG A 133 13.00 7.42 -1.90
CA ARG A 133 11.72 7.11 -1.26
C ARG A 133 11.42 7.88 0.02
N ARG A 134 12.43 8.08 0.87
CA ARG A 134 12.26 8.79 2.14
C ARG A 134 11.91 10.26 1.93
N ILE A 135 12.52 10.89 0.92
CA ILE A 135 12.29 12.31 0.59
C ILE A 135 10.89 12.48 0.03
N ILE A 136 10.43 11.56 -0.83
CA ILE A 136 9.06 11.60 -1.37
C ILE A 136 8.03 11.46 -0.26
N VAL A 137 8.17 10.46 0.62
CA VAL A 137 7.22 10.26 1.73
C VAL A 137 7.19 11.50 2.62
N ALA A 138 8.35 12.03 3.03
CA ALA A 138 8.42 13.23 3.85
C ALA A 138 7.84 14.47 3.14
N GLY A 139 8.16 14.67 1.87
CA GLY A 139 7.66 15.78 1.06
C GLY A 139 6.15 15.74 0.90
N CYS A 140 5.58 14.56 0.59
CA CYS A 140 4.14 14.39 0.51
C CYS A 140 3.42 14.67 1.83
N PHE A 141 3.97 14.21 2.97
CA PHE A 141 3.41 14.54 4.28
C PHE A 141 3.51 16.02 4.63
N LEU A 142 4.62 16.69 4.28
CA LEU A 142 4.76 18.13 4.50
C LEU A 142 3.76 18.92 3.64
N ILE A 143 3.64 18.58 2.36
CA ILE A 143 2.66 19.22 1.46
C ILE A 143 1.24 19.01 1.99
N ALA A 144 0.87 17.77 2.34
CA ALA A 144 -0.45 17.48 2.89
C ALA A 144 -0.71 18.21 4.22
N GLY A 145 0.29 18.26 5.12
CA GLY A 145 0.18 18.97 6.39
C GLY A 145 0.02 20.48 6.22
N VAL A 146 0.82 21.10 5.34
CA VAL A 146 0.71 22.54 5.02
C VAL A 146 -0.65 22.83 4.39
N CYS A 147 -1.12 22.02 3.44
CA CYS A 147 -2.44 22.19 2.86
C CYS A 147 -3.56 22.03 3.90
N LEU A 148 -3.47 21.09 4.84
CA LEU A 148 -4.48 20.96 5.90
C LEU A 148 -4.47 22.14 6.87
N LEU A 149 -3.29 22.64 7.26
CA LEU A 149 -3.17 23.81 8.13
C LEU A 149 -3.71 25.08 7.46
N LEU A 150 -3.40 25.27 6.17
CA LEU A 150 -3.97 26.37 5.39
C LEU A 150 -5.49 26.27 5.34
N ASN A 151 -6.06 25.07 5.21
CA ASN A 151 -7.52 24.89 5.20
C ASN A 151 -8.15 25.31 6.52
N TRP A 152 -7.48 25.05 7.64
CA TRP A 152 -7.93 25.48 8.97
C TRP A 152 -7.82 27.00 9.16
N VAL A 153 -6.74 27.64 8.72
CA VAL A 153 -6.51 29.09 8.89
C VAL A 153 -7.45 29.93 8.04
N ILE A 154 -7.77 29.48 6.82
CA ILE A 154 -8.57 30.25 5.87
C ILE A 154 -10.07 30.21 6.22
N GLY A 155 -10.53 29.16 6.93
CA GLY A 155 -11.94 29.01 7.32
C GLY A 155 -12.90 28.88 6.13
N ASP A 156 -14.20 29.10 6.36
CA ASP A 156 -15.26 28.89 5.33
C ASP A 156 -15.34 30.01 4.27
N ASN A 157 -14.53 31.07 4.39
CA ASN A 157 -14.61 32.27 3.53
C ASN A 157 -13.79 32.18 2.22
N VAL A 158 -13.51 30.98 1.72
CA VAL A 158 -12.72 30.79 0.49
C VAL A 158 -13.62 30.59 -0.72
N ALA A 159 -13.22 31.17 -1.85
CA ALA A 159 -13.83 30.82 -3.13
C ALA A 159 -13.73 29.31 -3.37
N PHE A 160 -14.85 28.68 -3.73
CA PHE A 160 -15.01 27.24 -3.96
C PHE A 160 -13.84 26.61 -4.74
N TYR A 161 -13.38 27.28 -5.80
CA TYR A 161 -12.27 26.84 -6.64
C TYR A 161 -10.94 26.64 -5.87
N TRP A 162 -10.62 27.54 -4.94
CA TRP A 162 -9.38 27.45 -4.16
C TRP A 162 -9.44 26.31 -3.14
N GLY A 163 -10.58 26.14 -2.47
CA GLY A 163 -10.81 25.01 -1.57
C GLY A 163 -10.75 23.66 -2.29
N MET A 164 -11.36 23.57 -3.47
CA MET A 164 -11.32 22.35 -4.30
C MET A 164 -9.90 22.01 -4.74
N LEU A 165 -9.16 22.98 -5.26
CA LEU A 165 -7.77 22.78 -5.71
C LEU A 165 -6.86 22.32 -4.57
N GLN A 166 -7.00 22.93 -3.38
CA GLN A 166 -6.24 22.57 -2.20
C GLN A 166 -6.53 21.14 -1.72
N ILE A 167 -7.80 20.72 -1.70
CA ILE A 167 -8.17 19.36 -1.32
C ILE A 167 -7.68 18.35 -2.36
N MET A 168 -7.73 18.68 -3.65
CA MET A 168 -7.18 17.83 -4.71
C MET A 168 -5.66 17.65 -4.58
N ILE A 169 -4.90 18.72 -4.32
CA ILE A 169 -3.45 18.62 -4.06
C ILE A 169 -3.19 17.74 -2.84
N THR A 170 -3.93 17.97 -1.75
CA THR A 170 -3.79 17.20 -0.50
C THR A 170 -4.04 15.72 -0.78
N LYS A 171 -5.16 15.39 -1.44
CA LYS A 171 -5.53 14.01 -1.75
C LYS A 171 -4.50 13.33 -2.66
N GLY A 172 -4.01 14.03 -3.69
CA GLY A 172 -2.93 13.52 -4.54
C GLY A 172 -1.65 13.23 -3.76
N ALA A 173 -1.25 14.13 -2.86
CA ALA A 173 -0.07 13.95 -2.00
C ALA A 173 -0.23 12.76 -1.04
N VAL A 174 -1.42 12.56 -0.45
CA VAL A 174 -1.71 11.40 0.41
C VAL A 174 -1.62 10.10 -0.37
N THR A 175 -2.24 10.03 -1.55
CA THR A 175 -2.19 8.84 -2.41
C THR A 175 -0.75 8.51 -2.82
N ALA A 176 0.03 9.53 -3.21
CA ALA A 176 1.43 9.36 -3.52
C ALA A 176 2.25 8.84 -2.32
N SER A 177 2.03 9.41 -1.13
CA SER A 177 2.64 8.92 0.12
C SER A 177 2.28 7.47 0.39
N PHE A 178 1.01 7.08 0.19
CA PHE A 178 0.54 5.71 0.41
C PHE A 178 1.32 4.72 -0.45
N ILE A 179 1.43 4.98 -1.75
CA ILE A 179 2.16 4.11 -2.68
C ILE A 179 3.64 4.03 -2.31
N ALA A 180 4.29 5.18 -2.05
CA ALA A 180 5.70 5.22 -1.69
C ALA A 180 5.99 4.48 -0.37
N VAL A 181 5.08 4.55 0.60
CA VAL A 181 5.20 3.85 1.90
C VAL A 181 5.11 2.32 1.73
N TYR A 182 4.27 1.82 0.81
CA TYR A 182 4.22 0.39 0.48
C TYR A 182 5.57 -0.11 -0.04
N THR A 183 6.17 0.63 -0.98
CA THR A 183 7.46 0.23 -1.55
C THR A 183 8.62 0.41 -0.56
N TYR A 184 8.58 1.49 0.23
CA TYR A 184 9.57 1.76 1.29
C TYR A 184 9.59 0.66 2.35
N THR A 185 8.42 0.21 2.82
CA THR A 185 8.36 -0.90 3.79
C THR A 185 8.88 -2.21 3.21
N ALA A 186 8.56 -2.52 1.96
CA ALA A 186 9.11 -3.70 1.30
C ALA A 186 10.65 -3.69 1.24
N GLU A 187 11.28 -2.53 1.07
CA GLU A 187 12.75 -2.44 1.02
C GLU A 187 13.41 -2.38 2.39
N LEU A 188 12.74 -1.78 3.37
CA LEU A 188 13.28 -1.63 4.72
C LEU A 188 13.44 -2.98 5.44
N PHE A 189 12.55 -3.94 5.15
CA PHE A 189 12.52 -5.24 5.82
C PHE A 189 13.21 -6.35 4.99
N PRO A 190 14.05 -7.20 5.62
CA PRO A 190 14.68 -8.33 4.96
C PRO A 190 13.64 -9.33 4.47
N THR A 191 13.96 -10.04 3.38
CA THR A 191 13.00 -10.87 2.63
C THR A 191 12.27 -11.93 3.46
N VAL A 192 12.84 -12.36 4.59
CA VAL A 192 12.25 -13.38 5.48
C VAL A 192 11.09 -12.82 6.31
N ILE A 193 11.19 -11.59 6.83
CA ILE A 193 10.16 -10.95 7.68
C ILE A 193 9.29 -9.95 6.91
N ARG A 194 9.65 -9.62 5.66
CA ARG A 194 9.02 -8.56 4.85
C ARG A 194 7.51 -8.73 4.71
N THR A 195 7.04 -9.94 4.38
CA THR A 195 5.62 -10.22 4.18
C THR A 195 4.83 -10.03 5.48
N THR A 196 5.36 -10.54 6.59
CA THR A 196 4.80 -10.34 7.94
C THR A 196 4.77 -8.85 8.29
N ALA A 197 5.87 -8.13 8.03
CA ALA A 197 5.99 -6.70 8.34
C ALA A 197 4.96 -5.86 7.59
N VAL A 198 4.84 -6.05 6.27
CA VAL A 198 3.84 -5.37 5.42
C VAL A 198 2.43 -5.73 5.88
N GLY A 199 2.16 -6.99 6.23
CA GLY A 199 0.89 -7.42 6.81
C GLY A 199 0.55 -6.67 8.11
N CYS A 200 1.48 -6.59 9.05
CA CYS A 200 1.29 -5.86 10.31
C CYS A 200 1.15 -4.34 10.10
N CYS A 201 1.89 -3.76 9.17
CA CYS A 201 1.72 -2.34 8.83
C CYS A 201 0.34 -2.09 8.22
N SER A 202 -0.15 -3.00 7.37
CA SER A 202 -1.48 -2.92 6.78
C SER A 202 -2.58 -3.06 7.82
N THR A 203 -2.45 -3.93 8.82
CA THR A 203 -3.45 -4.01 9.91
C THR A 203 -3.47 -2.74 10.73
N MET A 204 -2.31 -2.15 11.03
CA MET A 204 -2.22 -0.85 11.71
C MET A 204 -2.87 0.28 10.90
N SER A 205 -2.69 0.30 9.57
CA SER A 205 -3.40 1.23 8.69
C SER A 205 -4.91 1.05 8.73
N ARG A 206 -5.42 -0.18 8.85
CA ARG A 206 -6.86 -0.43 9.01
C ARG A 206 -7.40 0.11 10.34
N LEU A 207 -6.61 0.04 11.42
CA LEU A 207 -6.97 0.70 12.68
C LEU A 207 -7.06 2.22 12.51
N GLY A 208 -6.10 2.83 11.79
CA GLY A 208 -6.15 4.26 11.46
C GLY A 208 -7.39 4.65 10.65
N ALA A 209 -7.81 3.80 9.71
CA ALA A 209 -9.04 3.99 8.94
C ALA A 209 -10.29 3.97 9.82
N VAL A 210 -10.42 2.97 10.70
CA VAL A 210 -11.56 2.83 11.62
C VAL A 210 -11.65 4.04 12.56
N ILE A 211 -10.51 4.44 13.14
CA ILE A 211 -10.44 5.61 14.02
C ILE A 211 -10.80 6.88 13.25
N SER A 212 -10.33 7.05 12.02
CA SER A 212 -10.71 8.20 11.19
C SER A 212 -12.22 8.29 10.97
N SER A 213 -12.87 7.17 10.64
CA SER A 213 -14.32 7.17 10.42
C SER A 213 -15.10 7.46 11.69
N TYR A 214 -14.66 6.93 12.83
CA TYR A 214 -15.27 7.21 14.11
C TYR A 214 -15.10 8.67 14.52
N LEU A 215 -13.89 9.23 14.38
CA LEU A 215 -13.60 10.64 14.67
C LEU A 215 -14.41 11.57 13.77
N ALA A 216 -14.54 11.27 12.48
CA ALA A 216 -15.33 12.07 11.56
C ALA A 216 -16.81 12.13 11.98
N LEU A 217 -17.41 10.98 12.31
CA LEU A 217 -18.80 10.91 12.78
C LEU A 217 -18.99 11.64 14.13
N TRP A 218 -18.07 11.42 15.07
CA TRP A 218 -18.13 12.04 16.40
C TRP A 218 -17.99 13.57 16.33
N LEU A 219 -17.07 14.07 15.49
CA LEU A 219 -16.93 15.51 15.24
C LEU A 219 -18.21 16.12 14.66
N VAL A 220 -18.80 15.47 13.64
CA VAL A 220 -20.08 15.95 13.07
C VAL A 220 -21.18 16.00 14.14
N GLY A 221 -21.25 15.00 15.02
CA GLY A 221 -22.21 14.99 16.14
C GLY A 221 -22.06 16.20 17.07
N ILE A 222 -20.83 16.50 17.52
CA ILE A 222 -20.56 17.65 18.39
C ILE A 222 -20.88 18.97 17.69
N PHE A 223 -20.48 19.12 16.43
CA PHE A 223 -20.72 20.36 15.69
C PHE A 223 -22.20 20.57 15.37
N MET A 224 -22.98 19.51 15.11
CA MET A 224 -24.44 19.63 14.98
C MET A 224 -25.10 20.02 16.30
N GLU A 225 -24.65 19.45 17.42
CA GLU A 225 -25.19 19.77 18.75
C GLU A 225 -24.88 21.23 19.15
N PHE A 226 -23.73 21.77 18.72
CA PHE A 226 -23.38 23.18 18.89
C PHE A 226 -24.12 24.15 17.96
N TYR A 227 -24.49 23.72 16.75
CA TYR A 227 -25.14 24.58 15.75
C TYR A 227 -26.68 24.52 15.78
N SER A 228 -27.25 23.50 16.43
CA SER A 228 -28.69 23.41 16.72
C SER A 228 -28.96 23.33 18.23
N PRO A 229 -28.66 24.38 19.03
CA PRO A 229 -29.29 24.51 20.32
C PRO A 229 -30.75 24.93 20.06
N ASN A 230 -31.65 23.94 20.11
CA ASN A 230 -33.12 23.95 20.09
C ASN A 230 -33.72 23.10 18.96
#